data_AF-A0A3Q9EXN3-F1
#
_entry.id   AF-A0A3Q9EXN3-F1
#
_cell.length_a   1.000
_cell.length_b   1.000
_cell.length_c   1.000
_cell.angle_alpha   90.00
_cell.angle_beta   90.00
_cell.angle_gamma   90.00
#
_symmetry.space_group_name_H-M   'P 1'
#
loop_
_entity.id
_entity.type
_entity.pdbx_description
1 polymer ?
#
loop_
_entity_poly.entity_id
_entity_poly.type
_entity_poly.pdbx_seq_one_letter_code
_entity_poly.pdbx_strand_id
1 'polypeptide(L)'
;MSGQILVNFSTISQASQDVRSTANNIRRQLDELEAGVKKIAVSWEGSAQEAYRAKQTEWDQRAASMQQTLEAIAKALDSAAQNYQATESKNAQIWGG
;
A
#
# COMPACT_ATOMS: atom_id res chain seq x y z
N MET A 1 30.58 -10.79 -11.35
CA MET A 1 29.12 -10.85 -11.55
C MET A 1 28.33 -10.93 -10.24
N SER A 2 28.85 -11.56 -9.17
CA SER A 2 28.20 -11.65 -7.85
C SER A 2 27.79 -10.30 -7.19
N GLY A 3 28.60 -9.25 -7.37
CA GLY A 3 28.30 -7.93 -6.78
C GLY A 3 27.04 -7.25 -7.35
N GLN A 4 26.74 -7.45 -8.63
CA GLN A 4 25.57 -6.83 -9.28
C GLN A 4 24.26 -7.50 -8.83
N ILE A 5 24.30 -8.81 -8.56
CA ILE A 5 23.18 -9.59 -8.04
C ILE A 5 22.80 -9.15 -6.62
N LEU A 6 23.81 -8.97 -5.75
CA LEU A 6 23.60 -8.50 -4.38
C LEU A 6 22.96 -7.11 -4.34
N VAL A 7 23.42 -6.19 -5.20
CA VAL A 7 22.88 -4.82 -5.32
C VAL A 7 21.43 -4.82 -5.79
N ASN A 8 21.08 -5.64 -6.77
CA ASN A 8 19.71 -5.75 -7.29
C ASN A 8 18.75 -6.29 -6.21
N PHE A 9 19.16 -7.32 -5.47
CA PHE A 9 18.35 -7.87 -4.39
C PHE A 9 18.11 -6.85 -3.27
N SER A 10 19.15 -6.17 -2.79
CA SER A 10 19.00 -5.15 -1.75
C SER A 10 18.10 -4.00 -2.19
N THR A 11 18.21 -3.57 -3.45
CA THR A 11 17.38 -2.48 -4.02
C THR A 11 15.90 -2.87 -4.05
N ILE A 12 15.60 -4.08 -4.49
CA ILE A 12 14.25 -4.61 -4.55
C ILE A 12 13.65 -4.80 -3.15
N SER A 13 14.43 -5.33 -2.21
CA SER A 13 13.98 -5.50 -0.83
C SER A 13 13.65 -4.16 -0.18
N GLN A 14 14.49 -3.15 -0.40
CA GLN A 14 14.25 -1.78 0.07
C GLN A 14 12.97 -1.20 -0.56
N ALA A 15 12.79 -1.35 -1.87
CA ALA A 15 11.59 -0.86 -2.55
C ALA A 15 10.30 -1.48 -2.01
N SER A 16 10.29 -2.78 -1.69
CA SER A 16 9.14 -3.43 -1.03
C SER A 16 8.86 -2.85 0.35
N GLN A 17 9.90 -2.63 1.18
CA GLN A 17 9.76 -2.02 2.49
C GLN A 17 9.21 -0.58 2.41
N ASP A 18 9.73 0.21 1.47
CA ASP A 18 9.30 1.60 1.26
C ASP A 18 7.82 1.67 0.86
N VAL A 19 7.36 0.76 0.00
CA VAL A 19 5.94 0.70 -0.38
C VAL A 19 5.06 0.27 0.78
N ARG A 20 5.45 -0.75 1.56
CA ARG A 20 4.71 -1.15 2.77
C ARG A 20 4.60 0.00 3.76
N SER A 21 5.70 0.74 3.96
CA SER A 21 5.72 1.93 4.81
C SER A 21 4.78 3.02 4.30
N THR A 22 4.82 3.30 2.99
CA THR A 22 3.96 4.29 2.33
C THR A 22 2.48 3.89 2.43
N ALA A 23 2.15 2.62 2.20
CA ALA A 23 0.79 2.11 2.34
C ALA A 23 0.25 2.28 3.77
N ASN A 24 1.08 1.98 4.78
CA ASN A 24 0.72 2.17 6.19
C ASN A 24 0.54 3.66 6.54
N ASN A 25 1.37 4.56 5.98
CA ASN A 25 1.22 5.99 6.15
C ASN A 25 -0.11 6.50 5.57
N ILE A 26 -0.46 6.08 4.35
CA ILE A 26 -1.72 6.48 3.71
C ILE A 26 -2.92 5.96 4.51
N ARG A 27 -2.86 4.73 5.01
CA ARG A 27 -3.91 4.18 5.88
C ARG A 27 -4.11 5.03 7.14
N ARG A 28 -3.03 5.43 7.80
CA ARG A 28 -3.11 6.31 8.98
C ARG A 28 -3.75 7.66 8.64
N GLN A 29 -3.38 8.27 7.52
CA GLN A 29 -3.96 9.53 7.07
C GLN A 29 -5.46 9.42 6.76
N LEU A 30 -5.89 8.29 6.20
CA LEU A 30 -7.31 7.98 6.00
C LEU A 30 -8.05 7.88 7.33
N ASP A 31 -7.50 7.14 8.29
CA ASP A 31 -8.10 6.96 9.63
C ASP A 31 -8.21 8.31 10.37
N GLU A 32 -7.19 9.16 10.27
CA GLU A 32 -7.18 10.51 10.85
C GLU A 32 -8.26 11.41 10.22
N LEU A 33 -8.41 11.35 8.90
CA LEU A 33 -9.40 12.15 8.18
C LEU A 33 -10.82 11.66 8.48
N GLU A 34 -11.04 10.35 8.56
CA GLU A 34 -12.32 9.76 8.99
C GLU A 34 -12.70 10.23 10.41
N ALA A 35 -11.75 10.20 11.34
CA ALA A 35 -11.97 10.66 12.72
C ALA A 35 -12.32 12.15 12.77
N GLY A 36 -11.64 12.98 11.97
CA GLY A 36 -11.94 14.40 11.85
C GLY A 36 -13.35 14.65 11.33
N VAL A 37 -13.75 13.96 10.26
CA VAL A 37 -15.10 14.05 9.67
C VAL A 37 -16.16 13.62 10.68
N LYS A 38 -15.98 12.51 11.39
CA LYS A 38 -16.90 12.06 12.45
C LYS A 38 -17.07 13.09 13.55
N LYS A 39 -15.98 13.73 13.99
CA LYS A 39 -16.02 14.74 15.04
C LYS A 39 -16.85 15.97 14.64
N ILE A 40 -16.71 16.43 13.40
CA ILE A 40 -17.46 17.58 12.89
C ILE A 40 -18.94 17.23 12.70
N ALA A 41 -19.22 16.00 12.29
CA ALA A 41 -20.58 15.54 12.04
C ALA A 41 -21.45 15.44 13.29
N VAL A 42 -20.85 15.25 14.47
CA VAL A 42 -21.57 15.31 15.75
C VAL A 42 -22.27 16.66 15.95
N SER A 43 -21.75 17.74 15.35
CA SER A 43 -22.35 19.09 15.42
C SER A 43 -23.46 19.35 14.40
N TRP A 44 -23.73 18.41 13.48
CA TRP A 44 -24.71 18.56 12.41
C TRP A 44 -26.03 17.90 12.81
N GLU A 45 -26.93 18.64 13.46
CA GLU A 45 -28.28 18.17 13.83
C GLU A 45 -29.33 18.42 12.72
N GLY A 46 -30.33 17.54 12.61
CA GLY A 46 -31.51 17.73 11.74
C GLY A 46 -31.37 17.16 10.31
N SER A 47 -31.95 17.83 9.31
CA SER A 47 -31.97 17.39 7.89
C SER A 47 -30.58 17.21 7.25
N ALA A 48 -29.53 17.77 7.87
CA ALA A 48 -28.14 17.56 7.48
C ALA A 48 -27.63 16.14 7.75
N GLN A 49 -28.31 15.36 8.61
CA GLN A 49 -27.86 14.04 9.02
C GLN A 49 -27.96 12.98 7.91
N GLU A 50 -28.95 13.08 7.02
CA GLU A 50 -29.07 12.20 5.84
C GLU A 50 -27.97 12.47 4.81
N ALA A 51 -27.72 13.75 4.50
CA ALA A 51 -26.65 14.15 3.61
C ALA A 51 -25.27 13.73 4.16
N TYR A 52 -25.09 13.83 5.49
CA TYR A 52 -23.89 13.35 6.15
C TYR A 52 -23.71 11.83 6.02
N ARG A 53 -24.74 11.02 6.30
CA ARG A 53 -24.66 9.56 6.17
C ARG A 53 -24.28 9.12 4.77
N ALA A 54 -24.80 9.80 3.74
CA ALA A 54 -24.41 9.55 2.36
C ALA A 54 -22.91 9.85 2.14
N LYS A 55 -22.41 10.98 2.66
CA LYS A 55 -20.99 11.34 2.55
C LYS A 55 -20.05 10.48 3.37
N GLN A 56 -20.48 10.02 4.54
CA GLN A 56 -19.76 9.02 5.32
C GLN A 56 -19.65 7.71 4.54
N THR A 57 -20.74 7.23 3.95
CA THR A 57 -20.72 5.98 3.17
C THR A 57 -19.80 6.10 1.94
N GLU A 58 -19.85 7.23 1.23
CA GLU A 58 -18.96 7.51 0.10
C GLU A 58 -17.48 7.55 0.55
N TRP A 59 -17.21 8.16 1.70
CA TRP A 59 -15.89 8.21 2.32
C TRP A 59 -15.37 6.80 2.64
N ASP A 60 -16.15 6.00 3.36
CA ASP A 60 -15.79 4.64 3.78
C ASP A 60 -15.48 3.76 2.56
N GLN A 61 -16.28 3.88 1.49
CA GLN A 61 -16.04 3.18 0.22
C GLN A 61 -14.72 3.61 -0.45
N ARG A 62 -14.44 4.92 -0.51
CA ARG A 62 -13.21 5.44 -1.12
C ARG A 62 -11.98 5.06 -0.32
N ALA A 63 -12.06 5.11 1.02
CA ALA A 63 -10.98 4.68 1.91
C ALA A 63 -10.68 3.18 1.74
N ALA A 64 -11.71 2.34 1.71
CA ALA A 64 -11.57 0.91 1.47
C ALA A 64 -10.94 0.61 0.10
N SER A 65 -11.37 1.29 -0.96
CA SER A 65 -10.82 1.15 -2.31
C SER A 65 -9.34 1.58 -2.39
N MET A 66 -8.99 2.69 -1.73
CA MET A 66 -7.61 3.14 -1.66
C MET A 66 -6.73 2.13 -0.90
N GLN A 67 -7.23 1.58 0.21
CA GLN A 67 -6.50 0.55 0.94
C GLN A 67 -6.31 -0.73 0.11
N GLN A 68 -7.34 -1.21 -0.57
CA GLN A 68 -7.23 -2.36 -1.48
C GLN A 68 -6.20 -2.12 -2.59
N THR A 69 -6.17 -0.91 -3.16
CA THR A 69 -5.20 -0.53 -4.19
C THR A 69 -3.78 -0.57 -3.66
N LEU A 70 -3.54 -0.03 -2.46
CA LEU A 70 -2.21 -0.05 -1.82
C LEU A 70 -1.74 -1.47 -1.49
N GLU A 71 -2.64 -2.32 -1.00
CA GLU A 71 -2.34 -3.73 -0.76
C GLU A 71 -2.01 -4.47 -2.07
N ALA A 72 -2.70 -4.16 -3.16
CA ALA A 72 -2.41 -4.72 -4.48
C ALA A 72 -1.03 -4.30 -4.99
N ILE A 73 -0.66 -3.02 -4.83
CA ILE A 73 0.67 -2.50 -5.19
C ILE A 73 1.76 -3.19 -4.37
N ALA A 74 1.58 -3.31 -3.05
CA ALA A 74 2.54 -4.00 -2.18
C ALA A 74 2.74 -5.46 -2.59
N LYS A 75 1.65 -6.19 -2.87
CA LYS A 75 1.72 -7.58 -3.37
C LYS A 75 2.42 -7.69 -4.72
N ALA A 76 2.16 -6.76 -5.64
CA ALA A 76 2.81 -6.76 -6.95
C ALA A 76 4.33 -6.58 -6.83
N LEU A 77 4.79 -5.72 -5.92
CA LEU A 77 6.21 -5.52 -5.66
C LEU A 77 6.88 -6.71 -4.97
N ASP A 78 6.19 -7.34 -4.02
CA ASP A 78 6.68 -8.59 -3.41
C ASP A 78 6.83 -9.71 -4.45
N SER A 79 5.87 -9.83 -5.37
CA SER A 79 5.92 -10.80 -6.47
C SER A 79 7.06 -10.48 -7.44
N ALA A 80 7.24 -9.21 -7.80
CA ALA A 80 8.36 -8.77 -8.63
C ALA A 80 9.71 -9.11 -7.97
N ALA A 81 9.80 -8.92 -6.65
CA ALA A 81 10.99 -9.26 -5.88
C ALA A 81 11.34 -10.74 -5.92
N GLN A 82 10.35 -11.59 -5.68
CA GLN A 82 10.50 -13.05 -5.73
C GLN A 82 10.89 -13.53 -7.13
N ASN A 83 10.25 -13.00 -8.17
CA ASN A 83 10.55 -13.35 -9.56
C ASN A 83 11.98 -12.96 -9.96
N TYR A 84 12.46 -11.80 -9.52
CA TYR A 84 13.85 -11.39 -9.73
C TYR A 84 14.83 -12.32 -9.02
N GLN A 85 14.58 -12.65 -7.76
CA GLN A 85 15.42 -13.58 -6.99
C GLN A 85 15.49 -14.96 -7.67
N ALA A 86 14.34 -15.49 -8.12
CA ALA A 86 14.28 -16.78 -8.79
C ALA A 86 15.03 -16.78 -10.14
N THR A 87 14.87 -15.71 -10.92
CA THR A 87 15.53 -15.54 -12.23
C THR A 87 17.05 -15.42 -12.06
N GLU A 88 17.50 -14.62 -11.10
CA GLU A 88 18.93 -14.47 -10.80
C GLU A 88 19.55 -15.74 -10.23
N SER A 89 18.86 -16.46 -9.34
CA SER A 89 19.36 -17.76 -8.85
C SER A 89 19.54 -18.76 -9.98
N LYS A 90 18.63 -18.77 -10.95
CA LYS A 90 18.69 -19.65 -12.12
C LYS A 90 19.84 -19.26 -13.05
N ASN A 91 20.04 -17.96 -13.29
CA ASN A 91 21.16 -17.46 -14.08
C ASN A 91 22.50 -17.73 -13.39
N ALA A 92 22.62 -17.48 -12.08
CA ALA A 92 23.84 -17.81 -11.33
C ALA A 92 24.19 -19.30 -11.40
N GLN A 93 23.19 -20.20 -11.42
CA GLN A 93 23.39 -21.64 -11.63
C GLN A 93 23.89 -21.99 -13.03
N ILE A 94 23.39 -21.29 -14.07
CA ILE A 94 23.79 -21.54 -15.47
C ILE A 94 25.21 -21.05 -15.75
N TRP A 95 25.64 -19.95 -15.11
CA TRP A 95 26.92 -19.29 -15.38
C TRP A 95 28.01 -19.58 -14.35
N GLY A 96 27.66 -20.22 -13.24
CA GLY A 96 28.57 -20.60 -12.15
C GLY A 96 28.97 -22.08 -12.14
N GLY A 97 28.45 -22.89 -13.08
CA GLY A 97 28.96 -24.22 -13.41
C GLY A 97 29.81 -24.16 -14.67
#